data_AF-A0A933I8Q8-F1
#
_entry.id   AF-A0A933I8Q8-F1
#
_cell.length_a   1.000
_cell.length_b   1.000
_cell.length_c   1.000
_cell.angle_alpha   90.00
_cell.angle_beta   90.00
_cell.angle_gamma   90.00
#
_symmetry.space_group_name_H-M   'P 1'
#
loop_
_entity.id
_entity.type
_entity.pdbx_description
1 polymer ?
#
loop_
_entity_poly.entity_id
_entity_poly.type
_entity_poly.pdbx_seq_one_letter_code
_entity_poly.pdbx_strand_id
1 'polypeptide(L)'
;MLKTYLKSLYETAVTTLPKKTDAGNPDFRIWDGQHDIIGYIEAKEPAKDNLDVIETTGQLKRYLHTFPNLILTNFLEFRLYRNGECIDTVQVGRPFILNKLKAVPAAEHEEAFLKLLEKFFAFSLPKTYTAKTLALELAKRTRFLRDEVITEELKEEDSAKAGNILGFYEAFKQALIAGLTKEEFADLYSQTLTYGLFAARTRCPGQFNRELAFKYIPRTIGILRSVFQFISSSDIPKPLEWAVDDIAAVLNA
;
A
#
# COMPACT_ATOMS: atom_id res chain seq x y z
N MET A 1 -21.36 -12.72 -8.88
CA MET A 1 -20.70 -13.38 -10.02
C MET A 1 -19.18 -13.19 -9.97
N LEU A 2 -18.65 -11.95 -10.06
CA LEU A 2 -17.19 -11.69 -10.00
C LEU A 2 -16.51 -12.19 -8.70
N LYS A 3 -17.09 -11.91 -7.53
CA LYS A 3 -16.59 -12.41 -6.23
C LYS A 3 -16.59 -13.95 -6.13
N THR A 4 -17.49 -14.61 -6.85
CA THR A 4 -17.61 -16.08 -6.91
C THR A 4 -16.60 -16.67 -7.89
N TYR A 5 -16.43 -16.05 -9.07
CA TYR A 5 -15.43 -16.43 -10.08
C TYR A 5 -14.00 -16.26 -9.56
N LEU A 6 -13.71 -15.10 -8.95
CA LEU A 6 -12.40 -14.82 -8.37
C LEU A 6 -12.09 -15.74 -7.18
N LYS A 7 -13.05 -15.99 -6.27
CA LYS A 7 -12.86 -16.98 -5.20
C LYS A 7 -12.62 -18.40 -5.70
N SER A 8 -13.19 -18.77 -6.86
CA SER A 8 -12.99 -20.11 -7.43
C SER A 8 -11.63 -20.30 -8.12
N LEU A 9 -10.97 -19.20 -8.52
CA LEU A 9 -9.69 -19.24 -9.24
C LEU A 9 -8.50 -18.84 -8.36
N TYR A 10 -8.74 -17.96 -7.38
CA TYR A 10 -7.71 -17.38 -6.52
C TYR A 10 -8.28 -17.21 -5.10
N GLU A 11 -7.67 -17.89 -4.13
CA GLU A 11 -7.95 -17.61 -2.72
C GLU A 11 -7.41 -16.21 -2.41
N THR A 12 -8.32 -15.22 -2.34
CA THR A 12 -7.94 -13.80 -2.28
C THR A 12 -8.65 -13.05 -1.18
N ALA A 13 -7.89 -12.20 -0.51
CA ALA A 13 -8.35 -11.25 0.48
C ALA A 13 -8.26 -9.82 -0.09
N VAL A 14 -9.17 -8.97 0.39
CA VAL A 14 -9.25 -7.56 -0.02
C VAL A 14 -9.21 -6.71 1.24
N THR A 15 -8.20 -5.85 1.35
CA THR A 15 -8.15 -4.81 2.37
C THR A 15 -8.63 -3.51 1.73
N THR A 16 -9.76 -3.00 2.22
CA THR A 16 -10.30 -1.68 1.82
C THR A 16 -9.78 -0.63 2.78
N LEU A 17 -9.23 0.47 2.26
CA LEU A 17 -8.90 1.62 3.07
C LEU A 17 -9.94 2.71 2.85
N PRO A 18 -10.61 3.21 3.92
CA PRO A 18 -11.50 4.34 3.77
C PRO A 18 -10.71 5.59 3.37
N LYS A 19 -11.19 6.32 2.36
CA LYS A 19 -10.61 7.60 1.92
C LYS A 19 -10.61 8.58 3.09
N LYS A 20 -9.42 8.96 3.56
CA LYS A 20 -9.25 10.06 4.54
C LYS A 20 -8.71 11.33 3.88
N THR A 21 -7.87 11.22 2.85
CA THR A 21 -7.10 12.33 2.26
C THR A 21 -6.67 12.02 0.81
N ASP A 22 -6.23 13.04 0.06
CA ASP A 22 -5.62 12.91 -1.29
C ASP A 22 -4.18 12.32 -1.26
N ALA A 23 -3.65 12.02 -0.08
CA ALA A 23 -2.35 11.40 0.16
C ALA A 23 -2.55 10.16 1.03
N GLY A 24 -1.80 9.08 0.79
CA GLY A 24 -2.00 7.81 1.49
C GLY A 24 -1.97 6.60 0.59
N ASN A 25 -2.38 5.46 1.12
CA ASN A 25 -2.38 4.18 0.41
C ASN A 25 -3.45 4.12 -0.71
N PRO A 26 -3.26 3.27 -1.73
CA PRO A 26 -4.32 2.92 -2.67
C PRO A 26 -5.61 2.42 -1.99
N ASP A 27 -6.76 2.68 -2.62
CA ASP A 27 -8.09 2.30 -2.08
C ASP A 27 -8.20 0.81 -1.72
N PHE A 28 -7.60 -0.06 -2.51
CA PHE A 28 -7.62 -1.50 -2.30
C PHE A 28 -6.24 -2.14 -2.39
N ARG A 29 -5.97 -3.05 -1.46
CA ARG A 29 -4.91 -4.06 -1.57
C ARG A 29 -5.52 -5.44 -1.76
N ILE A 30 -5.02 -6.14 -2.78
CA ILE A 30 -5.40 -7.50 -3.15
C ILE A 30 -4.22 -8.42 -2.85
N TRP A 31 -4.50 -9.48 -2.09
CA TRP A 31 -3.49 -10.41 -1.60
C TRP A 31 -4.09 -11.80 -1.41
N ASP A 32 -3.28 -12.81 -1.14
CA ASP A 32 -3.70 -14.21 -1.01
C ASP A 32 -4.35 -14.56 0.35
N GLY A 33 -4.44 -13.59 1.26
CA GLY A 33 -4.95 -13.81 2.62
C GLY A 33 -3.92 -14.42 3.58
N GLN A 34 -2.69 -14.67 3.13
CA GLN A 34 -1.58 -15.12 3.95
C GLN A 34 -0.47 -14.06 4.02
N HIS A 35 0.31 -13.89 2.95
CA HIS A 35 1.48 -13.01 2.94
C HIS A 35 1.79 -12.40 1.56
N ASP A 36 1.29 -12.98 0.47
CA ASP A 36 1.68 -12.58 -0.87
C ASP A 36 0.73 -11.54 -1.45
N ILE A 37 1.32 -10.42 -1.88
CA ILE A 37 0.58 -9.32 -2.51
C ILE A 37 0.43 -9.60 -3.99
N ILE A 38 -0.82 -9.60 -4.43
CA ILE A 38 -1.20 -9.72 -5.84
C ILE A 38 -1.13 -8.33 -6.47
N GLY A 39 -1.70 -7.30 -5.84
CA GLY A 39 -1.63 -5.96 -6.39
C GLY A 39 -2.57 -4.98 -5.73
N TYR A 40 -2.71 -3.84 -6.39
CA TYR A 40 -3.39 -2.68 -5.84
C TYR A 40 -4.45 -2.16 -6.80
N ILE A 41 -5.50 -1.57 -6.27
CA ILE A 41 -6.53 -0.92 -7.08
C ILE A 41 -6.79 0.47 -6.52
N GLU A 42 -6.69 1.46 -7.39
CA GLU A 42 -7.09 2.83 -7.12
C GLU A 42 -8.40 3.12 -7.85
N ALA A 43 -9.44 3.51 -7.09
CA ALA A 43 -10.79 3.65 -7.59
C ALA A 43 -11.30 5.09 -7.49
N LYS A 44 -11.71 5.60 -8.64
CA LYS A 44 -12.24 6.95 -8.80
C LYS A 44 -13.75 6.92 -9.01
N GLU A 45 -14.41 8.05 -8.79
CA GLU A 45 -15.85 8.12 -8.88
C GLU A 45 -16.30 7.93 -10.34
N PRO A 46 -17.25 7.02 -10.60
CA PRO A 46 -17.82 6.88 -11.94
C PRO A 46 -18.49 8.21 -12.32
N ALA A 47 -18.33 8.64 -13.57
CA ALA A 47 -18.84 9.90 -14.14
C ALA A 47 -18.12 11.20 -13.81
N LYS A 48 -17.37 11.28 -12.72
CA LYS A 48 -16.71 12.52 -12.26
C LYS A 48 -15.26 12.61 -12.70
N ASP A 49 -14.56 11.49 -12.64
CA ASP A 49 -13.12 11.47 -12.79
C ASP A 49 -12.70 10.98 -14.18
N ASN A 50 -11.91 11.81 -14.87
CA ASN A 50 -11.26 11.45 -16.12
C ASN A 50 -9.92 10.76 -15.81
N LEU A 51 -9.79 9.48 -16.18
CA LEU A 51 -8.59 8.70 -15.90
C LEU A 51 -7.33 9.28 -16.54
N ASP A 52 -7.43 9.95 -17.69
CA ASP A 52 -6.28 10.63 -18.32
C ASP A 52 -5.75 11.76 -17.45
N VAL A 53 -6.63 12.49 -16.78
CA VAL A 53 -6.23 13.54 -15.84
C VAL A 53 -5.63 12.90 -14.59
N ILE A 54 -6.24 11.84 -14.07
CA ILE A 54 -5.78 11.14 -12.88
C ILE A 54 -4.36 10.57 -13.08
N GLU A 55 -4.03 10.03 -14.25
CA GLU A 55 -2.66 9.58 -14.62
C GLU A 55 -1.60 10.67 -14.46
N THR A 56 -1.97 11.94 -14.64
CA THR A 56 -1.03 13.05 -14.51
C THR A 56 -0.79 13.49 -13.06
N THR A 57 -1.66 13.07 -12.13
CA THR A 57 -1.62 13.50 -10.73
C THR A 57 -0.36 13.00 -10.02
N GLY A 58 0.08 13.76 -9.02
CA GLY A 58 1.21 13.37 -8.18
C GLY A 58 0.95 12.05 -7.44
N GLN A 59 -0.27 11.85 -6.94
CA GLN A 59 -0.69 10.63 -6.23
C GLN A 59 -0.47 9.38 -7.11
N LEU A 60 -1.08 9.34 -8.29
CA LEU A 60 -1.00 8.15 -9.13
C LEU A 60 0.44 7.91 -9.64
N LYS A 61 1.20 8.96 -9.98
CA LYS A 61 2.62 8.81 -10.34
C LYS A 61 3.44 8.15 -9.23
N ARG A 62 3.19 8.49 -7.96
CA ARG A 62 3.84 7.85 -6.81
C ARG A 62 3.42 6.39 -6.66
N TYR A 63 2.14 6.08 -6.86
CA TYR A 63 1.65 4.70 -6.84
C TYR A 63 2.30 3.86 -7.94
N LEU A 64 2.33 4.35 -9.17
CA LEU A 64 2.95 3.68 -10.32
C LEU A 64 4.47 3.47 -10.14
N HIS A 65 5.15 4.37 -9.42
CA HIS A 65 6.57 4.22 -9.08
C HIS A 65 6.80 3.17 -7.98
N THR A 66 5.87 3.05 -7.04
CA THR A 66 6.03 2.23 -5.83
C THR A 66 5.53 0.80 -6.02
N PHE A 67 4.38 0.65 -6.68
CA PHE A 67 3.64 -0.61 -6.72
C PHE A 67 3.78 -1.28 -8.09
N PRO A 68 4.25 -2.54 -8.13
CA PRO A 68 4.56 -3.21 -9.39
C PRO A 68 3.32 -3.73 -10.14
N ASN A 69 2.17 -3.84 -9.48
CA ASN A 69 0.91 -4.28 -10.06
C ASN A 69 -0.23 -3.40 -9.58
N LEU A 70 -0.78 -2.56 -10.46
CA LEU A 70 -1.82 -1.60 -10.09
C LEU A 70 -2.91 -1.52 -11.15
N ILE A 71 -4.16 -1.49 -10.72
CA ILE A 71 -5.30 -1.12 -11.56
C ILE A 71 -5.74 0.30 -11.18
N LEU A 72 -5.88 1.16 -12.18
CA LEU A 72 -6.65 2.40 -12.07
C LEU A 72 -8.03 2.17 -12.68
N THR A 73 -9.09 2.59 -11.98
CA THR A 73 -10.45 2.49 -12.52
C THR A 73 -11.37 3.59 -12.04
N ASN A 74 -12.36 3.95 -12.87
CA ASN A 74 -13.55 4.70 -12.48
C ASN A 74 -14.82 3.85 -12.62
N PHE A 75 -14.67 2.53 -12.53
CA PHE A 75 -15.70 1.49 -12.74
C PHE A 75 -16.27 1.38 -14.16
N LEU A 76 -15.91 2.28 -15.09
CA LEU A 76 -16.27 2.20 -16.50
C LEU A 76 -15.08 1.84 -17.38
N GLU A 77 -13.89 2.26 -16.97
CA GLU A 77 -12.62 1.95 -17.61
C GLU A 77 -11.65 1.37 -16.57
N PHE A 78 -10.85 0.40 -16.99
CA PHE A 78 -9.84 -0.28 -16.19
C PHE A 78 -8.52 -0.22 -16.95
N ARG A 79 -7.49 0.33 -16.30
CA ARG A 79 -6.11 0.39 -16.82
C ARG A 79 -5.22 -0.42 -15.91
N LEU A 80 -4.56 -1.43 -16.45
CA LEU A 80 -3.63 -2.29 -15.73
C LEU A 80 -2.20 -1.83 -15.99
N TYR A 81 -1.49 -1.50 -14.91
CA TYR A 81 -0.09 -1.12 -14.94
C TYR A 81 0.80 -2.19 -14.34
N ARG A 82 1.94 -2.42 -14.99
CA ARG A 82 3.01 -3.29 -14.55
C ARG A 82 4.28 -2.48 -14.44
N ASN A 83 4.85 -2.39 -13.23
CA ASN A 83 6.09 -1.63 -12.97
C ASN A 83 6.05 -0.19 -13.53
N GLY A 84 4.88 0.46 -13.46
CA GLY A 84 4.66 1.82 -13.95
C GLY A 84 4.27 1.95 -15.42
N GLU A 85 4.30 0.87 -16.20
CA GLU A 85 3.89 0.86 -17.61
C GLU A 85 2.45 0.35 -17.76
N CYS A 86 1.62 1.03 -18.55
CA CYS A 86 0.28 0.55 -18.88
C CYS A 86 0.39 -0.62 -19.87
N ILE A 87 -0.09 -1.81 -19.47
CA ILE A 87 0.02 -3.04 -20.26
C ILE A 87 -1.32 -3.54 -20.80
N ASP A 88 -2.43 -3.04 -20.28
CA ASP A 88 -3.77 -3.38 -20.76
C ASP A 88 -4.79 -2.31 -20.35
N THR A 89 -5.78 -2.08 -21.21
CA THR A 89 -6.88 -1.14 -20.95
C THR A 89 -8.17 -1.72 -21.49
N VAL A 90 -9.23 -1.66 -20.70
CA VAL A 90 -10.57 -2.05 -21.14
C VAL A 90 -11.61 -1.05 -20.66
N GLN A 91 -12.54 -0.69 -21.54
CA GLN A 91 -13.73 0.07 -21.20
C GLN A 91 -14.93 -0.87 -21.14
N VAL A 92 -15.52 -1.06 -19.97
CA VAL A 92 -16.66 -1.97 -19.75
C VAL A 92 -18.02 -1.28 -19.78
N GLY A 93 -18.04 0.05 -19.87
CA GLY A 93 -19.27 0.81 -20.00
C GLY A 93 -19.03 2.20 -20.56
N ARG A 94 -19.97 2.73 -21.33
CA ARG A 94 -19.83 4.05 -21.98
C ARG A 94 -20.08 5.19 -20.99
N PRO A 95 -19.10 6.10 -20.78
CA PRO A 95 -19.29 7.26 -19.91
C PRO A 95 -20.47 8.16 -20.33
N PHE A 96 -20.76 8.26 -21.63
CA PHE A 96 -21.88 9.05 -22.13
C PHE A 96 -23.23 8.61 -21.53
N ILE A 97 -23.48 7.30 -21.43
CA ILE A 97 -24.76 6.77 -20.94
C ILE A 97 -24.94 7.13 -19.46
N LEU A 98 -23.88 7.02 -18.67
CA LEU A 98 -23.92 7.39 -17.26
C LEU A 98 -24.01 8.90 -17.06
N ASN A 99 -23.20 9.68 -17.79
CA ASN A 99 -23.01 11.10 -17.51
C ASN A 99 -24.14 11.96 -18.06
N LYS A 100 -24.58 11.66 -19.29
CA LYS A 100 -25.58 12.45 -20.04
C LYS A 100 -26.98 11.85 -19.93
N LEU A 101 -27.11 10.53 -20.09
CA LEU A 101 -28.42 9.87 -20.04
C LEU A 101 -28.84 9.47 -18.62
N LYS A 102 -27.95 9.59 -17.62
CA LYS A 102 -28.20 9.23 -16.21
C LYS A 102 -28.76 7.80 -16.05
N ALA A 103 -28.33 6.91 -16.94
CA ALA A 103 -28.72 5.51 -16.96
C ALA A 103 -27.52 4.60 -16.70
N VAL A 104 -27.77 3.36 -16.28
CA VAL A 104 -26.72 2.34 -16.10
C VAL A 104 -26.25 1.89 -17.49
N PRO A 105 -24.97 2.05 -17.86
CA PRO A 105 -24.45 1.55 -19.13
C PRO A 105 -24.57 0.02 -19.20
N ALA A 106 -24.89 -0.50 -20.38
CA ALA A 106 -24.76 -1.93 -20.62
C ALA A 106 -23.29 -2.35 -20.49
N ALA A 107 -23.06 -3.53 -19.92
CA ALA A 107 -21.71 -4.10 -19.86
C ALA A 107 -21.21 -4.38 -21.28
N GLU A 108 -20.03 -3.86 -21.61
CA GLU A 108 -19.34 -4.07 -22.87
C GLU A 108 -18.00 -4.77 -22.62
N HIS A 109 -17.46 -5.46 -23.63
CA HIS A 109 -16.12 -6.03 -23.60
C HIS A 109 -15.82 -7.01 -22.43
N GLU A 110 -16.82 -7.78 -22.00
CA GLU A 110 -16.71 -8.71 -20.86
C GLU A 110 -15.52 -9.68 -21.00
N GLU A 111 -15.31 -10.29 -22.16
CA GLU A 111 -14.18 -11.21 -22.38
C GLU A 111 -12.82 -10.52 -22.22
N ALA A 112 -12.68 -9.28 -22.70
CA ALA A 112 -11.45 -8.51 -22.57
C ALA A 112 -11.21 -8.08 -21.11
N PHE A 113 -12.28 -7.73 -20.38
CA PHE A 113 -12.20 -7.45 -18.96
C PHE A 113 -11.74 -8.66 -18.14
N LEU A 114 -12.29 -9.85 -18.44
CA LEU A 114 -11.85 -11.09 -17.79
C LEU A 114 -10.36 -11.37 -18.05
N LYS A 115 -9.89 -11.19 -19.30
CA LYS A 115 -8.45 -11.32 -19.63
C LYS A 115 -7.57 -10.31 -18.89
N LEU A 116 -8.03 -9.07 -18.72
CA LEU A 116 -7.30 -8.06 -17.93
C LEU A 116 -7.19 -8.50 -16.46
N LEU A 117 -8.28 -8.99 -15.87
CA LEU A 117 -8.27 -9.50 -14.50
C LEU A 117 -7.36 -10.73 -14.37
N GLU A 118 -7.40 -11.67 -15.31
CA GLU A 118 -6.48 -12.82 -15.33
C GLU A 118 -5.02 -12.37 -15.31
N LYS A 119 -4.64 -11.37 -16.12
CA LYS A 119 -3.29 -10.77 -16.09
C LYS A 119 -2.96 -10.12 -14.74
N PHE A 120 -3.93 -9.49 -14.09
CA PHE A 120 -3.74 -8.87 -12.77
C PHE A 120 -3.53 -9.93 -11.68
N PHE A 121 -4.38 -10.96 -11.63
CA PHE A 121 -4.34 -12.03 -10.63
C PHE A 121 -3.21 -13.05 -10.86
N ALA A 122 -2.71 -13.20 -12.08
CA ALA A 122 -1.55 -14.03 -12.38
C ALA A 122 -0.21 -13.45 -11.89
N PHE A 123 -0.20 -12.21 -11.37
CA PHE A 123 1.02 -11.62 -10.83
C PHE A 123 1.35 -12.14 -9.43
N SER A 124 2.64 -12.36 -9.22
CA SER A 124 3.24 -12.48 -7.89
C SER A 124 4.51 -11.64 -7.84
N LEU A 125 4.90 -11.22 -6.64
CA LEU A 125 6.25 -10.69 -6.43
C LEU A 125 7.31 -11.75 -6.79
N PRO A 126 8.53 -11.33 -7.21
CA PRO A 126 9.63 -12.26 -7.43
C PRO A 126 9.94 -13.08 -6.17
N LYS A 127 10.01 -14.41 -6.30
CA LYS A 127 10.33 -15.36 -5.20
C LYS A 127 11.78 -15.31 -4.70
N THR A 128 12.61 -14.50 -5.35
CA THR A 128 14.01 -14.31 -4.97
C THR A 128 14.43 -12.93 -5.43
N TYR A 129 14.87 -12.10 -4.48
CA TYR A 129 15.51 -10.84 -4.79
C TYR A 129 17.03 -10.96 -4.69
N THR A 130 17.73 -10.28 -5.60
CA THR A 130 19.12 -9.90 -5.34
C THR A 130 19.16 -8.83 -4.24
N ALA A 131 20.28 -8.68 -3.54
CA ALA A 131 20.45 -7.62 -2.54
C ALA A 131 20.13 -6.22 -3.12
N LYS A 132 20.53 -5.96 -4.38
CA LYS A 132 20.27 -4.70 -5.07
C LYS A 132 18.79 -4.47 -5.34
N THR A 133 18.09 -5.48 -5.87
CA THR A 133 16.66 -5.36 -6.19
C THR A 133 15.82 -5.28 -4.92
N LEU A 134 16.17 -6.03 -3.87
CA LEU A 134 15.51 -5.94 -2.57
C LEU A 134 15.65 -4.54 -1.99
N ALA A 135 16.87 -4.00 -1.96
CA ALA A 135 17.13 -2.66 -1.45
C ALA A 135 16.34 -1.58 -2.23
N LEU A 136 16.21 -1.73 -3.55
CA LEU A 136 15.42 -0.80 -4.37
C LEU A 136 13.92 -0.87 -4.03
N GLU A 137 13.37 -2.07 -3.90
CA GLU A 137 11.94 -2.26 -3.57
C GLU A 137 11.60 -1.80 -2.15
N LEU A 138 12.49 -2.04 -1.18
CA LEU A 138 12.37 -1.51 0.17
C LEU A 138 12.48 0.02 0.18
N ALA A 139 13.41 0.60 -0.58
CA ALA A 139 13.58 2.05 -0.63
C ALA A 139 12.34 2.77 -1.18
N LYS A 140 11.70 2.21 -2.21
CA LYS A 140 10.42 2.72 -2.74
C LYS A 140 9.35 2.76 -1.65
N ARG A 141 9.15 1.65 -0.94
CA ARG A 141 8.14 1.51 0.11
C ARG A 141 8.46 2.31 1.37
N THR A 142 9.74 2.47 1.70
CA THR A 142 10.19 3.33 2.80
C THR A 142 9.84 4.79 2.53
N ARG A 143 10.11 5.27 1.30
CA ARG A 143 9.74 6.63 0.90
C ARG A 143 8.23 6.82 0.92
N PHE A 144 7.49 5.82 0.43
CA PHE A 144 6.03 5.84 0.46
C PHE A 144 5.49 5.90 1.90
N LEU A 145 5.97 5.03 2.79
CA LEU A 145 5.64 5.03 4.22
C LEU A 145 5.91 6.41 4.85
N ARG A 146 7.06 7.01 4.55
CA ARG A 146 7.43 8.34 5.06
C ARG A 146 6.48 9.43 4.55
N ASP A 147 6.36 9.55 3.24
CA ASP A 147 5.74 10.70 2.58
C ASP A 147 4.22 10.65 2.65
N GLU A 148 3.63 9.45 2.53
CA GLU A 148 2.18 9.28 2.37
C GLU A 148 1.47 8.81 3.63
N VAL A 149 2.20 8.23 4.59
CA VAL A 149 1.59 7.64 5.78
C VAL A 149 2.05 8.34 7.04
N ILE A 150 3.34 8.29 7.37
CA ILE A 150 3.86 8.86 8.62
C ILE A 150 3.71 10.37 8.64
N THR A 151 4.02 11.05 7.53
CA THR A 151 3.86 12.51 7.42
C THR A 151 2.40 12.94 7.61
N GLU A 152 1.46 12.23 7.00
CA GLU A 152 0.03 12.59 7.07
C GLU A 152 -0.57 12.24 8.43
N GLU A 153 -0.32 11.04 8.96
CA GLU A 153 -0.78 10.66 10.30
C GLU A 153 -0.20 11.60 11.36
N LEU A 154 1.08 11.98 11.27
CA LEU A 154 1.69 12.90 12.22
C LEU A 154 1.08 14.31 12.14
N LYS A 155 0.67 14.78 10.95
CA LYS A 155 -0.06 16.05 10.79
C LYS A 155 -1.45 15.98 11.42
N GLU A 156 -2.18 14.88 11.20
CA GLU A 156 -3.50 14.64 11.80
C GLU A 156 -3.41 14.58 13.32
N GLU A 157 -2.51 13.74 13.86
CA GLU A 157 -2.31 13.56 15.30
C GLU A 157 -1.81 14.85 15.97
N ASP A 158 -0.95 15.64 15.31
CA ASP A 158 -0.52 16.94 15.83
C ASP A 158 -1.64 17.98 15.89
N SER A 159 -2.56 17.94 14.91
CA SER A 159 -3.74 18.81 14.91
C SER A 159 -4.71 18.42 16.03
N ALA A 160 -4.88 17.12 16.26
CA ALA A 160 -5.69 16.58 17.36
C ALA A 160 -4.99 16.63 18.73
N LYS A 161 -3.68 16.89 18.76
CA LYS A 161 -2.80 16.79 19.94
C LYS A 161 -2.86 15.44 20.64
N ALA A 162 -3.10 14.37 19.88
CA ALA A 162 -3.25 13.02 20.39
C ALA A 162 -2.89 12.01 19.32
N GLY A 163 -2.18 10.96 19.72
CA GLY A 163 -1.85 9.83 18.86
C GLY A 163 -0.48 9.22 19.15
N ASN A 164 -0.26 8.02 18.64
CA ASN A 164 0.91 7.22 18.99
C ASN A 164 2.15 7.67 18.22
N ILE A 165 2.00 8.08 16.96
CA ILE A 165 3.13 8.51 16.11
C ILE A 165 3.67 9.85 16.63
N LEU A 166 2.79 10.77 17.02
CA LEU A 166 3.13 12.01 17.71
C LEU A 166 3.82 11.72 19.06
N GLY A 167 3.32 10.74 19.82
CA GLY A 167 3.94 10.29 21.07
C GLY A 167 5.37 9.77 20.85
N PHE A 168 5.61 8.99 19.80
CA PHE A 168 6.95 8.56 19.42
C PHE A 168 7.83 9.74 19.00
N TYR A 169 7.31 10.69 18.22
CA TYR A 169 8.04 11.89 17.85
C TYR A 169 8.55 12.65 19.08
N GLU A 170 7.68 12.93 20.04
CA GLU A 170 8.05 13.63 21.27
C GLU A 170 9.07 12.82 22.11
N ALA A 171 8.89 11.50 22.20
CA ALA A 171 9.84 10.65 22.90
C ALA A 171 11.23 10.65 22.24
N PHE A 172 11.31 10.57 20.91
CA PHE A 172 12.58 10.63 20.17
C PHE A 172 13.25 12.00 20.33
N LYS A 173 12.47 13.07 20.22
CA LYS A 173 12.96 14.44 20.38
C LYS A 173 13.53 14.71 21.77
N GLN A 174 12.87 14.19 22.81
CA GLN A 174 13.31 14.36 24.19
C GLN A 174 14.48 13.46 24.57
N ALA A 175 14.48 12.20 24.11
CA ALA A 175 15.43 11.19 24.58
C ALA A 175 16.69 11.04 23.70
N LEU A 176 16.62 11.41 22.41
CA LEU A 176 17.69 11.08 21.45
C LEU A 176 18.24 12.32 20.74
N ILE A 177 17.37 13.16 20.16
CA ILE A 177 17.79 14.23 19.24
C ILE A 177 17.07 15.53 19.61
N ALA A 178 17.77 16.37 20.38
CA ALA A 178 17.31 17.72 20.67
C ALA A 178 17.20 18.52 19.36
N GLY A 179 16.03 19.13 19.12
CA GLY A 179 15.77 19.90 17.90
C GLY A 179 15.23 19.10 16.71
N LEU A 180 14.95 17.80 16.87
CA LEU A 180 14.35 16.96 15.83
C LEU A 180 13.07 17.59 15.28
N THR A 181 13.03 17.81 13.97
CA THR A 181 11.83 18.26 13.24
C THR A 181 10.91 17.09 12.93
N LYS A 182 9.65 17.38 12.57
CA LYS A 182 8.67 16.34 12.24
C LYS A 182 9.04 15.63 10.94
N GLU A 183 9.59 16.36 9.99
CA GLU A 183 10.05 15.85 8.70
C GLU A 183 11.23 14.91 8.88
N GLU A 184 12.24 15.31 9.68
CA GLU A 184 13.36 14.43 10.04
C GLU A 184 12.90 13.21 10.82
N PHE A 185 11.93 13.36 11.73
CA PHE A 185 11.36 12.23 12.44
C PHE A 185 10.65 11.26 11.50
N ALA A 186 9.83 11.74 10.56
CA ALA A 186 9.13 10.87 9.62
C ALA A 186 10.12 10.04 8.79
N ASP A 187 11.22 10.66 8.34
CA ASP A 187 12.29 9.98 7.61
C ASP A 187 13.00 8.94 8.50
N LEU A 188 13.45 9.36 9.68
CA LEU A 188 14.12 8.48 10.65
C LEU A 188 13.25 7.29 11.04
N TYR A 189 11.98 7.54 11.36
CA TYR A 189 11.01 6.54 11.80
C TYR A 189 10.76 5.50 10.69
N SER A 190 10.55 5.96 9.46
CA SER A 190 10.29 5.08 8.31
C SER A 190 11.50 4.21 7.94
N GLN A 191 12.70 4.79 7.97
CA GLN A 191 13.95 4.04 7.76
C GLN A 191 14.18 3.02 8.88
N THR A 192 13.94 3.43 10.13
CA THR A 192 14.09 2.58 11.32
C THR A 192 13.13 1.40 11.28
N LEU A 193 11.87 1.62 10.88
CA LEU A 193 10.89 0.56 10.68
C LEU A 193 11.34 -0.42 9.60
N THR A 194 11.74 0.09 8.43
CA THR A 194 12.15 -0.77 7.31
C THR A 194 13.38 -1.60 7.66
N TYR A 195 14.41 -0.96 8.24
CA TYR A 195 15.61 -1.65 8.68
C TYR A 195 15.29 -2.67 9.77
N GLY A 196 14.44 -2.32 10.74
CA GLY A 196 14.03 -3.22 11.80
C GLY A 196 13.27 -4.44 11.27
N LEU A 197 12.38 -4.27 10.30
CA LEU A 197 11.66 -5.36 9.64
C LEU A 197 12.64 -6.28 8.91
N PHE A 198 13.58 -5.72 8.16
CA PHE A 198 14.64 -6.50 7.52
C PHE A 198 15.50 -7.28 8.54
N ALA A 199 15.90 -6.62 9.63
CA ALA A 199 16.66 -7.25 10.70
C ALA A 199 15.87 -8.34 11.44
N ALA A 200 14.56 -8.19 11.59
CA ALA A 200 13.69 -9.23 12.14
C ALA A 200 13.54 -10.40 11.16
N ARG A 201 13.34 -10.12 9.87
CA ARG A 201 13.23 -11.12 8.80
C ARG A 201 14.44 -12.04 8.73
N THR A 202 15.65 -11.49 8.83
CA THR A 202 16.91 -12.28 8.79
C THR A 202 17.07 -13.24 9.97
N ARG A 203 16.31 -13.04 11.05
CA ARG A 203 16.30 -13.92 12.24
C ARG A 203 15.06 -14.82 12.30
N CYS A 204 14.05 -14.56 11.48
CA CYS A 204 12.80 -15.30 11.46
C CYS A 204 12.95 -16.57 10.60
N PRO A 205 12.76 -17.77 11.16
CA PRO A 205 12.67 -18.99 10.36
C PRO A 205 11.32 -19.05 9.65
N GLY A 206 11.32 -19.32 8.34
CA GLY A 206 10.10 -19.50 7.56
C GLY A 206 9.41 -18.19 7.16
N GLN A 207 8.07 -18.19 7.23
CA GLN A 207 7.21 -17.07 6.85
C GLN A 207 7.44 -15.85 7.73
N PHE A 208 7.22 -14.67 7.17
CA PHE A 208 7.41 -13.40 7.84
C PHE A 208 6.25 -12.45 7.56
N ASN A 209 5.78 -11.80 8.61
CA ASN A 209 4.77 -10.75 8.55
C ASN A 209 5.03 -9.71 9.63
N ARG A 210 4.23 -8.64 9.61
CA ARG A 210 4.30 -7.54 10.57
C ARG A 210 4.24 -8.00 12.03
N GLU A 211 3.30 -8.89 12.37
CA GLU A 211 3.09 -9.36 13.74
C GLU A 211 4.29 -10.15 14.28
N LEU A 212 4.93 -10.96 13.43
CA LEU A 212 6.13 -11.71 13.79
C LEU A 212 7.35 -10.81 13.99
N ALA A 213 7.37 -9.61 13.40
CA ALA A 213 8.54 -8.74 13.46
C ALA A 213 8.95 -8.39 14.89
N PHE A 214 7.99 -8.13 15.78
CA PHE A 214 8.27 -7.86 17.20
C PHE A 214 8.95 -9.02 17.92
N LYS A 215 8.66 -10.27 17.53
CA LYS A 215 9.28 -11.46 18.13
C LYS A 215 10.76 -11.59 17.77
N TYR A 216 11.15 -11.11 16.60
CA TYR A 216 12.49 -11.33 16.01
C TYR A 216 13.38 -10.08 15.94
N ILE A 217 12.88 -8.91 16.34
CA ILE A 217 13.69 -7.68 16.45
C ILE A 217 14.74 -7.81 17.58
N PRO A 218 15.95 -7.23 17.45
CA PRO A 218 16.92 -7.19 18.54
C PRO A 218 16.35 -6.57 19.81
N ARG A 219 16.56 -7.24 20.95
CA ARG A 219 16.06 -6.78 22.26
C ARG A 219 16.85 -5.61 22.86
N THR A 220 17.94 -5.20 22.21
CA THR A 220 18.95 -4.27 22.76
C THR A 220 18.56 -2.80 22.70
N ILE A 221 17.50 -2.42 21.97
CA ILE A 221 17.10 -1.01 21.80
C ILE A 221 15.65 -0.82 22.28
N GLY A 222 15.48 -0.22 23.46
CA GLY A 222 14.18 -0.11 24.14
C GLY A 222 13.11 0.64 23.33
N ILE A 223 13.45 1.82 22.79
CA ILE A 223 12.53 2.63 21.96
C ILE A 223 12.11 1.87 20.70
N LEU A 224 13.07 1.22 20.01
CA LEU A 224 12.79 0.41 18.84
C LEU A 224 11.82 -0.73 19.16
N ARG A 225 12.00 -1.38 20.31
CA ARG A 225 11.11 -2.45 20.75
C ARG A 225 9.68 -1.93 20.98
N SER A 226 9.51 -0.74 21.57
CA SER A 226 8.20 -0.12 21.74
C SER A 226 7.53 0.21 20.40
N VAL A 227 8.31 0.72 19.43
CA VAL A 227 7.82 0.94 18.06
C VAL A 227 7.36 -0.37 17.43
N PHE A 228 8.17 -1.44 17.53
CA PHE A 228 7.82 -2.75 16.98
C PHE A 228 6.62 -3.40 17.67
N GLN A 229 6.45 -3.16 18.98
CA GLN A 229 5.27 -3.58 19.73
C GLN A 229 4.02 -2.88 19.21
N PHE A 230 4.09 -1.56 19.02
CA PHE A 230 2.99 -0.77 18.50
C PHE A 230 2.56 -1.22 17.10
N ILE A 231 3.51 -1.34 16.16
CA ILE A 231 3.16 -1.75 14.79
C ILE A 231 2.66 -3.19 14.71
N SER A 232 2.96 -4.04 15.69
CA SER A 232 2.47 -5.42 15.75
C SER A 232 1.13 -5.54 16.48
N SER A 233 0.61 -4.44 17.04
CA SER A 233 -0.68 -4.43 17.73
C SER A 233 -1.85 -4.47 16.76
N SER A 234 -3.02 -4.84 17.26
CA SER A 234 -4.30 -4.77 16.53
C SER A 234 -4.83 -3.33 16.38
N ASP A 235 -4.33 -2.41 17.20
CA ASP A 235 -4.87 -1.05 17.36
C ASP A 235 -4.05 -0.01 16.56
N ILE A 236 -3.16 -0.48 15.69
CA ILE A 236 -2.39 0.34 14.76
C ILE A 236 -3.33 1.06 13.77
N PRO A 237 -3.07 2.33 13.40
CA PRO A 237 -3.81 3.00 12.34
C PRO A 237 -3.79 2.20 11.04
N LYS A 238 -4.95 2.03 10.39
CA LYS A 238 -5.09 1.24 9.17
C LYS A 238 -4.14 1.65 8.04
N PRO A 239 -3.87 2.96 7.82
CA PRO A 239 -2.89 3.35 6.82
C PRO A 239 -1.47 2.85 7.12
N LEU A 240 -1.07 2.90 8.39
CA LEU A 240 0.23 2.40 8.84
C LEU A 240 0.31 0.87 8.79
N GLU A 241 -0.74 0.17 9.24
CA GLU A 241 -0.85 -1.29 9.16
C GLU A 241 -0.56 -1.77 7.73
N TRP A 242 -1.23 -1.12 6.78
CA TRP A 242 -1.15 -1.45 5.38
C TRP A 242 0.26 -1.30 4.82
N ALA A 243 0.93 -0.18 5.12
CA ALA A 243 2.26 0.12 4.59
C ALA A 243 3.33 -0.78 5.20
N VAL A 244 3.22 -1.09 6.49
CA VAL A 244 4.13 -2.01 7.17
C VAL A 244 3.95 -3.45 6.67
N ASP A 245 2.72 -3.88 6.42
CA ASP A 245 2.43 -5.18 5.80
C ASP A 245 3.02 -5.29 4.38
N ASP A 246 2.94 -4.23 3.55
CA ASP A 246 3.52 -4.24 2.19
C ASP A 246 5.06 -4.34 2.23
N ILE A 247 5.71 -3.66 3.18
CA ILE A 247 7.15 -3.84 3.40
C ILE A 247 7.46 -5.28 3.85
N ALA A 248 6.65 -5.84 4.75
CA ALA A 248 6.83 -7.21 5.23
C ALA A 248 6.64 -8.25 4.12
N ALA A 249 5.70 -8.05 3.19
CA ALA A 249 5.47 -8.92 2.04
C ALA A 249 6.68 -8.97 1.11
N VAL A 250 7.33 -7.83 0.83
CA VAL A 250 8.58 -7.79 0.05
C VAL A 250 9.71 -8.56 0.74
N LEU A 251 9.73 -8.54 2.07
CA LEU A 251 10.73 -9.26 2.86
C LEU A 251 10.43 -10.76 2.97
N ASN A 252 9.17 -11.16 2.86
CA ASN A 252 8.75 -12.57 2.91
C ASN A 252 9.10 -13.31 1.61
N ALA A 253 9.03 -12.61 0.48
CA ALA A 253 9.23 -13.10 -0.87
C ALA A 253 10.62 -13.69 -1.15
#